data_AF-A0A1A8SE33-F1
#
_entry.id   AF-A0A1A8SE33-F1
#
_cell.length_a   1.000
_cell.length_b   1.000
_cell.length_c   1.000
_cell.angle_alpha   90.00
_cell.angle_beta   90.00
_cell.angle_gamma   90.00
#
_symmetry.space_group_name_H-M   'P 1'
#
loop_
_entity.id
_entity.type
_entity.pdbx_description
1 polymer ?
#
loop_
_entity_poly.entity_id
_entity_poly.type
_entity_poly.pdbx_seq_one_letter_code
_entity_poly.pdbx_strand_id
1 'polypeptide(L)'
;NGICFTTLLNITFDGNSVTSFFSNGRSVSHILPSCDGCLVLFSNITVNHATDADEFQTRALYFLGKESTLKDSDLEHFKKQARCFAYSGEPFYRHNPEKGYCQEGEGIKVQ
;
A
#
# COMPACT_ATOMS: atom_id res chain seq x y z
N ASN A 1 3.59 12.52 -14.33
CA ASN A 1 3.79 12.61 -15.81
C ASN A 1 2.84 11.73 -16.61
N GLY A 2 1.79 11.13 -16.00
CA GLY A 2 0.83 10.29 -16.73
C GLY A 2 1.41 8.97 -17.26
N ILE A 3 2.58 8.56 -16.78
CA ILE A 3 3.25 7.32 -17.21
C ILE A 3 2.81 6.20 -16.28
N CYS A 4 2.36 5.10 -16.88
CA CYS A 4 2.04 3.87 -16.18
C CYS A 4 3.28 3.02 -15.97
N PHE A 5 3.41 2.49 -14.75
CA PHE A 5 4.44 1.52 -14.37
C PHE A 5 3.74 0.27 -13.85
N THR A 6 4.22 -0.89 -14.29
CA THR A 6 3.69 -2.18 -13.86
C THR A 6 4.79 -2.94 -13.14
N THR A 7 4.47 -3.47 -11.97
CA THR A 7 5.38 -4.32 -11.20
C THR A 7 4.68 -5.62 -10.87
N LEU A 8 5.37 -6.74 -11.07
CA LEU A 8 4.89 -8.06 -10.65
C LEU A 8 5.48 -8.36 -9.27
N LEU A 9 4.60 -8.67 -8.32
CA LEU A 9 4.98 -8.95 -6.94
C LEU A 9 4.64 -10.41 -6.63
N ASN A 10 5.58 -11.12 -6.02
CA ASN A 10 5.30 -12.41 -5.42
C ASN A 10 4.76 -12.17 -4.01
N ILE A 11 3.52 -12.61 -3.76
CA ILE A 11 2.80 -12.38 -2.51
C ILE A 11 2.44 -13.73 -1.90
N THR A 12 2.76 -13.91 -0.61
CA THR A 12 2.38 -15.09 0.18
C THR A 12 1.46 -14.67 1.31
N PHE A 13 0.37 -15.41 1.48
CA PHE A 13 -0.61 -15.22 2.55
C PHE A 13 -0.47 -16.32 3.60
N ASP A 14 -0.40 -15.94 4.87
CA ASP A 14 -0.42 -16.83 6.02
C ASP A 14 -1.29 -16.24 7.12
N GLY A 15 -2.53 -16.74 7.23
CA GLY A 15 -3.55 -16.15 8.09
C GLY A 15 -3.81 -14.68 7.75
N ASN A 16 -3.53 -13.78 8.69
CA ASN A 16 -3.63 -12.32 8.49
C ASN A 16 -2.31 -11.66 8.08
N SER A 17 -1.25 -12.44 7.84
CA SER A 17 0.05 -11.96 7.39
C SER A 17 0.18 -12.05 5.88
N VAL A 18 0.77 -11.02 5.28
CA VAL A 18 1.03 -10.89 3.84
C VAL A 18 2.49 -10.54 3.64
N THR A 19 3.23 -11.45 3.02
CA THR A 19 4.64 -11.21 2.67
C THR A 19 4.76 -10.97 1.18
N SER A 20 5.30 -9.82 0.79
CA SER A 20 5.48 -9.43 -0.61
C SER A 20 6.95 -9.24 -0.92
N PHE A 21 7.40 -9.73 -2.08
CA PHE A 21 8.76 -9.53 -2.58
C PHE A 21 8.74 -8.68 -3.85
N PHE A 22 9.68 -7.74 -3.93
CA PHE A 22 9.94 -6.87 -5.09
C PHE A 22 11.45 -6.84 -5.35
N SER A 23 11.90 -6.38 -6.52
CA SER A 23 13.30 -6.52 -6.97
C SER A 23 14.35 -6.02 -5.99
N ASN A 24 14.05 -4.95 -5.26
CA ASN A 24 14.97 -4.34 -4.30
C ASN A 24 14.48 -4.45 -2.85
N GLY A 25 13.65 -5.44 -2.50
CA GLY A 25 13.27 -5.60 -1.10
C GLY A 25 12.07 -6.49 -0.84
N ARG A 26 11.49 -6.31 0.35
CA ARG A 26 10.31 -7.06 0.78
C ARG A 26 9.43 -6.22 1.70
N SER A 27 8.17 -6.61 1.81
CA SER A 27 7.29 -6.15 2.87
C SER A 27 6.68 -7.31 3.62
N VAL A 28 6.50 -7.12 4.93
CA VAL A 28 5.68 -7.99 5.79
C VAL A 28 4.55 -7.14 6.32
N SER A 29 3.33 -7.52 5.98
CA SER A 29 2.13 -6.73 6.24
C SER A 29 1.10 -7.54 7.03
N HIS A 30 0.36 -6.87 7.90
CA HIS A 30 -0.77 -7.45 8.61
C HIS A 30 -2.08 -6.85 8.11
N ILE A 31 -3.03 -7.73 7.80
CA ILE A 31 -4.41 -7.37 7.51
C ILE A 31 -5.09 -6.98 8.83
N LEU A 32 -5.58 -5.75 8.89
CA LEU A 32 -6.29 -5.21 10.05
C LEU A 32 -7.81 -5.22 9.81
N PRO A 33 -8.62 -5.19 10.88
CA PRO A 33 -10.06 -5.03 10.75
C PRO A 33 -10.43 -3.77 9.93
N SER A 34 -11.35 -3.93 8.98
CA SER A 34 -11.73 -2.89 8.02
C SER A 34 -13.26 -2.86 7.79
N CYS A 35 -13.73 -1.95 6.93
CA CYS A 35 -15.12 -1.94 6.45
C CYS A 35 -15.39 -3.04 5.42
N ASP A 36 -16.67 -3.33 5.17
CA ASP A 36 -17.09 -4.23 4.11
C ASP A 36 -16.62 -3.73 2.73
N GLY A 37 -15.95 -4.59 1.96
CA GLY A 37 -15.32 -4.24 0.69
C GLY A 37 -14.05 -3.39 0.80
N CYS A 38 -13.50 -3.21 2.01
CA CYS A 38 -12.27 -2.46 2.25
C CYS A 38 -11.15 -3.36 2.79
N LEU A 39 -9.90 -2.98 2.54
CA LEU A 39 -8.71 -3.64 3.06
C LEU A 39 -7.79 -2.62 3.74
N VAL A 40 -7.40 -2.89 4.98
CA VAL A 40 -6.38 -2.13 5.71
C VAL A 40 -5.14 -3.01 5.88
N LEU A 41 -3.98 -2.51 5.46
CA LEU A 41 -2.69 -3.20 5.60
C LEU A 41 -1.72 -2.35 6.41
N PHE A 42 -1.21 -2.89 7.51
CA PHE A 42 -0.06 -2.31 8.19
C PHE A 42 1.21 -3.05 7.79
N SER A 43 2.11 -2.36 7.09
CA SER A 43 3.25 -2.95 6.39
C SER A 43 4.57 -2.48 6.99
N ASN A 44 5.45 -3.41 7.32
CA ASN A 44 6.88 -3.15 7.50
C ASN A 44 7.57 -3.41 6.16
N ILE A 45 8.27 -2.42 5.63
CA ILE A 45 8.88 -2.45 4.31
C ILE A 45 10.39 -2.33 4.50
N THR A 46 11.13 -3.27 3.93
CA THR A 46 12.59 -3.25 3.85
C THR A 46 12.98 -3.08 2.39
N VAL A 47 13.76 -2.03 2.10
CA VAL A 47 14.28 -1.74 0.77
C VAL A 47 15.80 -1.75 0.84
N ASN A 48 16.43 -2.54 -0.03
CA ASN A 48 17.87 -2.62 -0.18
C ASN A 48 18.31 -1.53 -1.15
N HIS A 49 19.28 -0.70 -0.75
CA HIS A 49 19.88 0.25 -1.68
C HIS A 49 20.77 -0.51 -2.69
N ALA A 50 20.68 -0.13 -3.96
CA ALA A 50 21.46 -0.80 -5.02
C ALA A 50 22.96 -0.47 -4.96
N THR A 51 23.34 0.61 -4.26
CA THR A 51 24.69 1.19 -4.28
C THR A 51 25.47 0.97 -3.00
N ASP A 52 24.81 0.76 -1.87
CA ASP A 52 25.41 0.63 -0.55
C ASP A 52 24.71 -0.50 0.21
N ALA A 53 25.45 -1.23 1.04
CA ALA A 53 24.93 -2.36 1.84
C ALA A 53 23.91 -1.93 2.93
N ASP A 54 23.40 -0.71 2.86
CA ASP A 54 22.46 -0.15 3.81
C ASP A 54 21.02 -0.52 3.44
N GLU A 55 20.34 -1.12 4.39
CA GLU A 55 18.90 -1.41 4.31
C GLU A 55 18.10 -0.22 4.85
N PHE A 56 17.14 0.26 4.05
CA PHE A 56 16.15 1.22 4.51
C PHE A 56 14.91 0.48 5.01
N GLN A 57 14.50 0.77 6.25
CA GLN A 57 13.27 0.25 6.82
C GLN A 57 12.25 1.37 7.03
N THR A 58 11.02 1.13 6.59
CA THR A 58 9.90 2.04 6.81
C THR A 58 8.62 1.27 7.13
N ARG A 59 7.62 2.00 7.62
CA ARG A 59 6.29 1.47 7.89
C ARG A 59 5.27 2.26 7.11
N ALA A 60 4.28 1.55 6.58
CA ALA A 60 3.18 2.16 5.86
C ALA A 60 1.85 1.56 6.32
N LEU A 61 0.83 2.39 6.36
CA LEU A 61 -0.54 1.99 6.60
C LEU A 61 -1.35 2.29 5.34
N TYR A 62 -1.87 1.25 4.68
CA TYR A 62 -2.63 1.38 3.46
C TYR A 62 -4.12 1.20 3.74
N PHE A 63 -4.93 1.95 3.01
CA PHE A 63 -6.37 1.74 2.94
C PHE A 63 -6.79 1.60 1.48
N LEU A 64 -7.34 0.44 1.15
CA LEU A 64 -7.73 0.06 -0.20
C LEU A 64 -9.23 -0.20 -0.20
N GLY A 65 -9.96 0.46 -1.09
CA GLY A 65 -11.38 0.24 -1.31
C GLY A 65 -11.64 -0.51 -2.62
N LYS A 66 -12.80 -1.16 -2.71
CA LYS A 66 -13.28 -1.74 -3.98
C LYS A 66 -13.57 -0.68 -5.05
N GLU A 67 -13.97 0.52 -4.64
CA GLU A 67 -14.31 1.63 -5.52
C GLU A 67 -13.20 2.71 -5.51
N SER A 68 -13.19 3.57 -6.54
CA SER A 68 -12.26 4.70 -6.61
C SER A 68 -12.62 5.84 -5.66
N THR A 69 -13.85 5.85 -5.17
CA THR A 69 -14.35 6.81 -4.19
C THR A 69 -14.50 6.12 -2.84
N LEU A 70 -14.36 6.91 -1.78
CA LEU A 70 -14.40 6.44 -0.40
C LEU A 70 -15.41 7.28 0.36
N LYS A 71 -16.22 6.64 1.21
CA LYS A 71 -17.14 7.35 2.11
C LYS A 71 -16.34 8.03 3.22
N ASP A 72 -16.75 9.23 3.59
CA ASP A 72 -16.10 9.98 4.66
C ASP A 72 -16.11 9.21 6.00
N SER A 73 -17.17 8.44 6.26
CA SER A 73 -17.26 7.58 7.46
C SER A 73 -16.16 6.53 7.54
N ASP A 74 -15.83 5.92 6.39
CA ASP A 74 -14.83 4.85 6.30
C ASP A 74 -13.43 5.45 6.43
N LEU A 75 -13.21 6.63 5.84
CA LEU A 75 -11.97 7.39 5.99
C LEU A 75 -11.74 7.80 7.45
N GLU A 76 -12.76 8.30 8.14
CA GLU A 76 -12.64 8.70 9.54
C GLU A 76 -12.41 7.50 10.46
N HIS A 77 -13.01 6.34 10.17
CA HIS A 77 -12.70 5.11 10.87
C HIS A 77 -11.24 4.69 10.67
N PHE A 78 -10.76 4.72 9.42
CA PHE A 78 -9.36 4.45 9.09
C PHE A 78 -8.39 5.41 9.83
N LYS A 79 -8.66 6.72 9.82
CA LYS A 79 -7.85 7.71 10.55
C LYS A 79 -7.80 7.44 12.05
N LYS A 80 -8.90 6.96 12.66
CA LYS A 80 -8.89 6.55 14.08
C LYS A 80 -7.96 5.37 14.32
N GLN A 81 -7.96 4.36 13.45
CA GLN A 81 -7.02 3.24 13.53
C GLN A 81 -5.57 3.71 13.30
N ALA A 82 -5.35 4.61 12.34
CA ALA A 82 -4.02 5.15 12.02
C ALA A 82 -3.35 5.85 13.21
N ARG A 83 -4.14 6.52 14.06
CA ARG A 83 -3.65 7.16 15.30
C ARG A 83 -3.07 6.15 16.29
N CYS A 84 -3.54 4.90 16.31
CA CYS A 84 -2.95 3.84 17.14
C CYS A 84 -1.51 3.51 16.72
N PHE A 85 -1.15 3.79 15.47
CA PHE A 85 0.18 3.59 14.91
C PHE A 85 1.00 4.88 14.84
N ALA A 86 0.60 5.92 15.58
CA ALA A 86 1.22 7.24 15.61
C ALA A 86 1.20 8.00 14.27
N TYR A 87 0.38 7.57 13.30
CA TYR A 87 0.07 8.41 12.14
C TYR A 87 -0.96 9.46 12.55
N SER A 88 -0.66 10.73 12.31
CA SER A 88 -1.58 11.84 12.54
C SER A 88 -1.72 12.68 11.28
N GLY A 89 -2.89 13.30 11.10
CA GLY A 89 -3.20 14.13 9.94
C GLY A 89 -3.75 13.37 8.74
N GLU A 90 -3.59 13.96 7.55
CA GLU A 90 -4.03 13.40 6.28
C GLU A 90 -3.00 12.40 5.72
N PRO A 91 -3.45 11.38 4.96
CA PRO A 91 -2.56 10.47 4.27
C PRO A 91 -1.58 11.22 3.35
N PHE A 92 -0.31 10.84 3.37
CA PHE A 92 0.70 11.38 2.44
C PHE A 92 0.34 11.18 0.98
N TYR A 93 -0.45 10.15 0.69
CA TYR A 93 -0.97 9.87 -0.64
C TYR A 93 -2.45 9.51 -0.56
N ARG A 94 -3.24 10.14 -1.44
CA ARG A 94 -4.64 9.79 -1.71
C ARG A 94 -4.82 9.73 -3.22
N HIS A 95 -5.39 8.62 -3.70
CA HIS A 95 -5.72 8.48 -5.11
C HIS A 95 -6.72 9.58 -5.51
N ASN A 96 -6.48 10.23 -6.66
CA ASN A 96 -7.44 11.17 -7.25
C ASN A 96 -8.36 10.38 -8.20
N PRO A 97 -9.66 10.22 -7.88
CA PRO A 97 -10.59 9.44 -8.71
C PRO A 97 -10.83 10.05 -10.10
N GLU A 98 -10.54 11.34 -10.31
CA GLU A 98 -10.61 11.97 -11.65
C GLU A 98 -9.48 11.51 -12.57
N LYS A 99 -8.38 11.01 -11.99
CA LYS A 99 -7.28 10.40 -12.73
C LYS A 99 -7.53 8.90 -12.77
N GLY A 100 -7.93 8.40 -13.95
CA GLY A 100 -8.14 6.97 -14.14
C GLY A 100 -6.92 6.12 -13.76
N TYR A 101 -7.17 4.86 -13.40
CA TYR A 101 -6.13 3.87 -13.22
C TYR A 101 -5.50 3.47 -14.56
N CYS A 102 -4.26 2.98 -14.51
CA CYS A 102 -3.66 2.27 -15.63
C CYS A 102 -4.50 1.04 -15.97
N GLN A 103 -4.69 0.78 -17.27
CA GLN A 103 -5.39 -0.42 -17.72
C GLN A 103 -4.54 -1.67 -17.47
N GLU A 104 -5.20 -2.82 -17.37
CA GLU A 104 -4.48 -4.09 -17.27
C GLU A 104 -3.60 -4.30 -18.52
N GLY A 105 -2.32 -4.61 -18.31
CA GLY A 105 -1.34 -4.74 -19.39
C GLY A 105 -0.73 -3.42 -19.89
N GLU A 106 -1.20 -2.27 -19.40
CA GLU A 106 -0.62 -0.95 -19.70
C GLU A 106 0.56 -0.64 -18.76
N GLY A 107 1.64 -0.09 -19.31
CA GLY A 107 2.74 0.48 -18.55
C GLY A 107 4.10 -0.15 -18.81
N ILE A 108 5.14 0.53 -18.34
CA ILE A 108 6.52 0.04 -18.40
C ILE A 108 6.70 -0.96 -17.28
N LYS A 109 7.12 -2.19 -17.62
CA LYS A 109 7.46 -3.20 -16.61
C LYS A 109 8.72 -2.76 -15.88
N VAL A 110 8.57 -2.53 -14.58
CA VAL A 110 9.69 -2.30 -13.68
C VAL A 110 9.99 -3.64 -13.03
N GLN A 111 11.16 -4.20 -13.37
CA GLN A 111 11.62 -5.46 -12.81
C GLN A 111 12.08 -5.28 -11.37
#